data_AF-A0A3N5VBL1-F1
#
_entry.id   AF-A0A3N5VBL1-F1
#
_cell.length_a   1.000
_cell.length_b   1.000
_cell.length_c   1.000
_cell.angle_alpha   90.00
_cell.angle_beta   90.00
_cell.angle_gamma   90.00
#
_symmetry.space_group_name_H-M   'P 1'
#
loop_
_entity.id
_entity.type
_entity.pdbx_description
1 polymer ?
#
loop_
_entity_poly.entity_id
_entity_poly.type
_entity_poly.pdbx_seq_one_letter_code
_entity_poly.pdbx_strand_id
1 'polypeptide(L)'
;MTDGEFQKIQDSDERMYGPKGILVCGYAPPEHRFFAMFMEKAGFSDRPVIFPTNQDAGRTLRELLGLTTGSGMGEPADFPRAVIMSGFTQNEVHRIMSAYRQAGLPAQLWATLTPVSENWLLADLLNELVKENEILKGEKG
;
A
#
# COMPACT_ATOMS: atom_id res chain seq x y z
N MET A 1 -12.15 18.01 13.81
CA MET A 1 -11.91 16.64 14.27
C MET A 1 -12.82 15.77 13.45
N THR A 2 -12.26 15.05 12.48
CA THR A 2 -13.02 14.10 11.65
C THR A 2 -12.33 12.76 11.86
N ASP A 3 -12.87 11.97 12.78
CA ASP A 3 -12.49 10.58 13.01
C ASP A 3 -12.80 9.79 11.74
N GLY A 4 -11.76 9.46 10.98
CA GLY A 4 -11.85 8.48 9.92
C GLY A 4 -11.65 7.10 10.52
N GLU A 5 -12.73 6.47 11.01
CA GLU A 5 -12.68 5.09 11.45
C GLU A 5 -12.31 4.19 10.25
N PHE A 6 -11.22 3.44 10.37
CA PHE A 6 -10.84 2.43 9.39
C PHE A 6 -11.89 1.32 9.36
N GLN A 7 -12.66 1.26 8.28
CA GLN A 7 -13.68 0.24 8.10
C GLN A 7 -13.07 -1.08 7.63
N LYS A 8 -13.53 -2.17 8.24
CA LYS A 8 -13.23 -3.53 7.80
C LYS A 8 -13.74 -3.73 6.37
N ILE A 9 -12.84 -4.13 5.49
CA ILE A 9 -13.13 -4.43 4.08
C ILE A 9 -14.19 -5.57 4.02
N GLN A 10 -15.30 -5.33 3.34
CA GLN A 10 -16.36 -6.34 3.07
C GLN A 10 -16.05 -7.06 1.75
N ASP A 11 -16.75 -8.13 1.39
CA ASP A 11 -16.56 -8.77 0.08
C ASP A 11 -17.46 -8.09 -0.97
N SER A 12 -16.90 -7.14 -1.73
CA SER A 12 -17.61 -6.39 -2.78
C SER A 12 -16.77 -6.25 -4.06
N ASP A 13 -17.44 -6.36 -5.21
CA ASP A 13 -16.91 -6.01 -6.53
C ASP A 13 -17.03 -4.51 -6.84
N GLU A 14 -17.57 -3.71 -5.92
CA GLU A 14 -17.55 -2.27 -6.02
C GLU A 14 -16.11 -1.75 -5.91
N ARG A 15 -15.76 -0.87 -6.85
CA ARG A 15 -14.44 -0.26 -6.89
C ARG A 15 -14.29 0.71 -5.72
N MET A 16 -13.26 0.52 -4.92
CA MET A 16 -12.89 1.44 -3.85
C MET A 16 -12.35 2.76 -4.40
N TYR A 17 -12.24 3.74 -3.51
CA TYR A 17 -11.85 5.09 -3.84
C TYR A 17 -10.47 5.20 -4.52
N GLY A 18 -10.35 6.18 -5.42
CA GLY A 18 -9.08 6.64 -5.97
C GLY A 18 -8.68 6.08 -7.35
N PRO A 19 -7.61 6.64 -7.93
CA PRO A 19 -7.04 6.15 -9.18
C PRO A 19 -6.48 4.74 -9.00
N LYS A 20 -6.36 3.99 -10.10
CA LYS A 20 -5.71 2.68 -10.08
C LYS A 20 -4.22 2.86 -9.76
N GLY A 21 -3.71 2.27 -8.70
CA GLY A 21 -2.27 2.34 -8.39
C GLY A 21 -1.88 1.67 -7.07
N ILE A 22 -0.59 1.37 -6.93
CA ILE A 22 0.00 0.70 -5.77
C ILE A 22 1.24 1.49 -5.33
N LEU A 23 1.32 1.85 -4.05
CA LEU A 23 2.53 2.35 -3.43
C LEU A 23 3.18 1.22 -2.60
N VAL A 24 4.44 0.93 -2.87
CA VAL A 24 5.22 -0.15 -2.24
C VAL A 24 6.33 0.49 -1.42
N CYS A 25 6.14 0.55 -0.11
CA CYS A 25 6.96 1.34 0.80
C CYS A 25 7.87 0.45 1.64
N GLY A 26 9.13 0.84 1.84
CA GLY A 26 10.06 0.16 2.75
C GLY A 26 10.54 -1.21 2.27
N TYR A 27 10.42 -1.48 0.97
CA TYR A 27 11.00 -2.70 0.36
C TYR A 27 12.48 -2.43 0.07
N ALA A 28 13.31 -3.47 0.18
CA ALA A 28 14.70 -3.33 -0.25
C ALA A 28 14.77 -3.28 -1.79
N PRO A 29 15.73 -2.56 -2.40
CA PRO A 29 15.84 -2.46 -3.86
C PRO A 29 15.77 -3.80 -4.64
N PRO A 30 16.39 -4.90 -4.17
CA PRO A 30 16.27 -6.20 -4.84
C PRO A 30 14.84 -6.77 -4.87
N GLU A 31 14.00 -6.38 -3.91
CA GLU A 31 12.61 -6.83 -3.78
C GLU A 31 11.66 -6.05 -4.69
N HIS A 32 12.05 -4.87 -5.19
CA HIS A 32 11.17 -4.02 -6.00
C HIS A 32 10.74 -4.75 -7.28
N ARG A 33 11.71 -5.32 -7.99
CA ARG A 33 11.45 -6.10 -9.20
C ARG A 33 10.65 -7.37 -8.90
N PHE A 34 10.92 -8.02 -7.77
CA PHE A 34 10.17 -9.20 -7.35
C PHE A 34 8.69 -8.87 -7.12
N PHE A 35 8.38 -7.78 -6.42
CA PHE A 35 7.02 -7.35 -6.17
C PHE A 35 6.29 -6.96 -7.46
N ALA A 36 6.95 -6.23 -8.36
CA ALA A 36 6.38 -5.88 -9.66
C ALA A 36 6.00 -7.13 -10.48
N MET A 37 6.89 -8.13 -10.54
CA MET A 37 6.61 -9.42 -11.20
C MET A 37 5.51 -10.22 -10.49
N PHE A 38 5.41 -10.14 -9.16
CA PHE A 38 4.32 -10.76 -8.42
C PHE A 38 2.96 -10.17 -8.83
N MET A 39 2.86 -8.84 -8.91
CA MET A 39 1.63 -8.16 -9.35
C MET A 39 1.27 -8.51 -10.79
N GLU A 40 2.26 -8.58 -11.68
CA GLU A 40 2.06 -9.00 -13.07
C GLU A 40 1.50 -10.43 -13.15
N LYS A 41 2.14 -11.39 -12.46
CA LYS A 41 1.69 -12.79 -12.42
C LYS A 41 0.31 -12.95 -11.78
N ALA A 42 -0.04 -12.06 -10.86
CA ALA A 42 -1.36 -12.03 -10.23
C ALA A 42 -2.45 -11.38 -11.12
N GLY A 43 -2.09 -10.87 -12.31
CA GLY A 43 -3.03 -10.30 -13.28
C GLY A 43 -3.32 -8.81 -13.08
N PHE A 44 -2.49 -8.08 -12.32
CA PHE A 44 -2.68 -6.67 -11.98
C PHE A 44 -1.74 -5.72 -12.73
N SER A 45 -1.31 -6.09 -13.93
CA SER A 45 -0.36 -5.32 -14.74
C SER A 45 -0.88 -3.96 -15.24
N ASP A 46 -2.20 -3.74 -15.18
CA ASP A 46 -2.83 -2.47 -15.54
C ASP A 46 -2.77 -1.41 -14.43
N ARG A 47 -2.16 -1.75 -13.28
CA ARG A 47 -1.98 -0.86 -12.13
C ARG A 47 -0.53 -0.36 -12.08
N PRO A 48 -0.28 0.96 -12.06
CA PRO A 48 1.05 1.47 -11.84
C PRO A 48 1.55 1.07 -10.44
N VAL A 49 2.80 0.61 -10.38
CA VAL A 49 3.50 0.24 -9.14
C VAL A 49 4.57 1.28 -8.87
N ILE A 50 4.45 2.01 -7.78
CA ILE A 50 5.34 3.10 -7.39
C ILE A 50 6.09 2.66 -6.14
N PHE A 51 7.39 2.98 -6.07
CA PHE A 51 8.26 2.73 -4.92
C PHE A 51 8.66 4.07 -4.32
N PRO A 52 7.90 4.64 -3.36
CA PRO A 52 8.23 5.93 -2.78
C PRO A 52 9.63 5.92 -2.13
N THR A 53 10.37 7.00 -2.35
CA THR A 53 11.71 7.23 -1.81
C THR A 53 11.66 8.07 -0.54
N ASN A 54 12.79 8.24 0.15
CA ASN A 54 12.87 9.14 1.30
C ASN A 54 12.46 10.60 0.97
N GLN A 55 12.61 11.05 -0.28
CA GLN A 55 12.19 12.38 -0.72
C GLN A 55 10.66 12.52 -0.82
N ASP A 56 9.96 11.39 -0.94
CA ASP A 56 8.51 11.34 -1.09
C ASP A 56 7.76 11.37 0.26
N ALA A 57 8.48 11.31 1.38
CA ALA A 57 7.90 11.30 2.73
C ALA A 57 6.94 12.48 2.99
N GLY A 58 7.29 13.67 2.47
CA GLY A 58 6.52 14.91 2.59
C GLY A 58 5.53 15.17 1.45
N ARG A 59 5.28 14.19 0.58
CA ARG A 59 4.30 14.28 -0.51
C ARG A 59 3.01 13.57 -0.13
N THR A 60 1.91 14.03 -0.70
CA THR A 60 0.60 13.43 -0.50
C THR A 60 0.44 12.12 -1.26
N LEU A 61 -0.40 11.22 -0.78
CA LEU A 61 -0.70 9.97 -1.49
C LEU A 61 -1.24 10.22 -2.90
N ARG A 62 -2.08 11.25 -3.08
CA ARG A 62 -2.59 11.66 -4.39
C ARG A 62 -1.46 12.01 -5.36
N GLU A 63 -0.46 12.79 -4.93
CA GLU A 63 0.67 13.16 -5.78
C GLU A 63 1.52 11.95 -6.18
N LEU A 64 1.71 11.00 -5.26
CA LEU A 64 2.47 9.77 -5.51
C LEU A 64 1.77 8.83 -6.47
N LEU A 65 0.44 8.70 -6.36
CA LEU A 65 -0.37 7.91 -7.27
C LEU A 65 -0.45 8.51 -8.69
N GLY A 66 -0.02 9.76 -8.88
CA GLY A 66 0.15 10.38 -10.19
C GLY A 66 1.48 10.06 -10.88
N LEU A 67 2.41 9.35 -10.21
CA LEU A 67 3.70 8.98 -10.77
C LEU A 67 3.59 7.77 -11.72
N THR A 68 4.58 7.61 -12.58
CA THR A 68 4.67 6.48 -13.51
C THR A 68 5.06 5.20 -12.79
N THR A 69 4.62 4.06 -13.33
CA THR A 69 5.07 2.74 -12.84
C THR A 69 6.60 2.64 -12.83
N GLY A 70 7.16 2.05 -11.79
CA GLY A 70 8.60 1.94 -11.58
C GLY A 70 9.29 3.19 -11.00
N SER A 71 8.56 4.28 -10.71
CA SER A 71 9.15 5.44 -10.02
C SER A 71 9.77 5.04 -8.69
N GLY A 72 10.99 5.51 -8.41
CA GLY A 72 11.79 5.15 -7.24
C GLY A 72 12.30 3.69 -7.21
N MET A 73 12.13 2.92 -8.28
CA MET A 73 12.66 1.56 -8.37
C MET A 73 14.19 1.57 -8.26
N GLY A 74 14.74 0.71 -7.39
CA GLY A 74 16.19 0.61 -7.17
C GLY A 74 16.71 1.51 -6.06
N GLU A 75 15.90 2.45 -5.55
CA GLU A 75 16.28 3.34 -4.46
C GLU A 75 15.78 2.80 -3.10
N PRO A 76 16.65 2.73 -2.08
CA PRO A 76 16.22 2.37 -0.74
C PRO A 76 15.43 3.52 -0.10
N ALA A 77 14.48 3.18 0.76
CA ALA A 77 13.74 4.14 1.58
C ALA A 77 13.58 3.60 3.01
N ASP A 78 13.76 4.47 3.99
CA ASP A 78 13.70 4.17 5.43
C ASP A 78 12.25 4.26 5.92
N PHE A 79 11.38 3.47 5.29
CA PHE A 79 9.96 3.36 5.61
C PHE A 79 9.62 2.00 6.21
N PRO A 80 8.56 1.90 7.04
CA PRO A 80 8.01 0.61 7.40
C PRO A 80 7.51 -0.11 6.14
N ARG A 81 7.65 -1.45 6.12
CA ARG A 81 7.18 -2.27 5.00
C ARG A 81 5.67 -2.17 4.88
N ALA A 82 5.18 -1.51 3.85
CA ALA A 82 3.75 -1.27 3.65
C ALA A 82 3.37 -1.32 2.16
N VAL A 83 2.14 -1.74 1.89
CA VAL A 83 1.53 -1.68 0.55
C VAL A 83 0.21 -0.92 0.64
N ILE A 84 0.13 0.18 -0.10
CA ILE A 84 -1.07 1.04 -0.17
C ILE A 84 -1.71 0.85 -1.54
N MET A 85 -2.95 0.39 -1.57
CA MET A 85 -3.69 0.07 -2.78
C MET A 85 -4.78 1.10 -3.06
N SER A 86 -4.86 1.60 -4.29
CA SER A 86 -5.87 2.58 -4.70
C SER A 86 -6.67 2.10 -5.91
N GLY A 87 -7.98 2.35 -5.88
CA GLY A 87 -8.88 2.03 -6.99
C GLY A 87 -9.08 0.53 -7.26
N PHE A 88 -8.82 -0.33 -6.28
CA PHE A 88 -9.10 -1.77 -6.32
C PHE A 88 -10.51 -2.07 -5.84
N THR A 89 -11.06 -3.23 -6.21
CA THR A 89 -12.22 -3.79 -5.48
C THR A 89 -11.76 -4.46 -4.19
N GLN A 90 -12.69 -4.66 -3.26
CA GLN A 90 -12.39 -5.34 -2.02
C GLN A 90 -11.94 -6.80 -2.27
N ASN A 91 -12.59 -7.48 -3.21
CA ASN A 91 -12.22 -8.81 -3.67
C ASN A 91 -10.81 -8.87 -4.27
N GLU A 92 -10.41 -7.87 -5.07
CA GLU A 92 -9.06 -7.79 -5.62
C GLU A 92 -8.02 -7.64 -4.49
N VAL A 93 -8.27 -6.78 -3.52
CA VAL A 93 -7.39 -6.60 -2.35
C VAL A 93 -7.26 -7.91 -1.56
N HIS A 94 -8.37 -8.58 -1.24
CA HIS A 94 -8.34 -9.86 -0.54
C HIS A 94 -7.59 -10.94 -1.31
N ARG A 95 -7.72 -10.98 -2.64
CA ARG A 95 -6.95 -11.90 -3.50
C ARG A 95 -5.45 -11.61 -3.43
N ILE A 96 -5.03 -10.36 -3.56
CA ILE A 96 -3.62 -9.96 -3.50
C ILE A 96 -3.03 -10.33 -2.15
N MET A 97 -3.70 -9.97 -1.04
CA MET A 97 -3.24 -10.28 0.32
C MET A 97 -3.12 -11.79 0.53
N SER A 98 -4.12 -12.55 0.08
CA SER A 98 -4.13 -14.01 0.16
C SER A 98 -2.99 -14.63 -0.65
N ALA A 99 -2.75 -14.15 -1.88
CA ALA A 99 -1.67 -14.63 -2.74
C ALA A 99 -0.29 -14.30 -2.16
N TYR A 100 -0.11 -13.08 -1.63
CA TYR A 100 1.13 -12.64 -0.99
C TYR A 100 1.46 -13.51 0.23
N ARG A 101 0.47 -13.81 1.07
CA ARG A 101 0.63 -14.69 2.24
C ARG A 101 0.95 -16.14 1.83
N GLN A 102 0.26 -16.68 0.83
CA GLN A 102 0.50 -18.04 0.33
C GLN A 102 1.89 -18.20 -0.29
N ALA A 103 2.44 -17.13 -0.88
CA ALA A 103 3.80 -17.11 -1.41
C ALA A 103 4.89 -17.08 -0.31
N GLY A 104 4.52 -17.05 0.98
CA GLY A 104 5.48 -17.05 2.09
C GLY A 104 6.30 -15.77 2.21
N LEU A 105 5.78 -14.66 1.68
CA LEU A 105 6.50 -13.39 1.62
C LEU A 105 6.51 -12.66 2.97
N PRO A 106 7.49 -11.76 3.22
CA PRO A 106 7.63 -11.06 4.50
C PRO A 106 6.38 -10.25 4.85
N ALA A 107 5.95 -10.33 6.10
CA ALA A 107 4.80 -9.58 6.61
C ALA A 107 4.97 -8.07 6.41
N GLN A 108 3.86 -7.40 6.11
CA GLN A 108 3.80 -5.97 5.85
C GLN A 108 2.50 -5.37 6.36
N LEU A 109 2.47 -4.05 6.41
CA LEU A 109 1.26 -3.26 6.61
C LEU A 109 0.48 -3.16 5.29
N TRP A 110 -0.85 -3.16 5.39
CA TRP A 110 -1.74 -3.06 4.24
C TRP A 110 -2.70 -1.90 4.46
N ALA A 111 -2.91 -1.09 3.42
CA ALA A 111 -3.87 -0.01 3.44
C ALA A 111 -4.58 0.14 2.10
N THR A 112 -5.77 0.72 2.13
CA THR A 112 -6.49 1.16 0.94
C THR A 112 -6.66 2.68 0.96
N LEU A 113 -6.63 3.31 -0.21
CA LEU A 113 -6.84 4.75 -0.30
C LEU A 113 -8.29 5.09 0.04
N THR A 114 -8.48 6.13 0.85
CA THR A 114 -9.80 6.69 1.18
C THR A 114 -9.84 8.18 0.77
N PRO A 115 -11.03 8.80 0.66
CA PRO A 115 -11.14 10.24 0.45
C PRO A 115 -10.42 11.07 1.52
N VAL A 116 -10.25 10.52 2.72
CA VAL A 116 -9.54 11.18 3.81
C VAL A 116 -8.03 11.02 3.63
N SER A 117 -7.56 9.78 3.44
CA SER A 117 -6.11 9.50 3.40
C SER A 117 -5.41 9.96 2.12
N GLU A 118 -6.14 10.24 1.03
CA GLU A 118 -5.51 10.71 -0.21
C GLU A 118 -4.75 12.02 -0.10
N ASN A 119 -5.14 12.89 0.82
CA ASN A 119 -4.50 14.19 1.06
C ASN A 119 -3.50 14.14 2.23
N TRP A 120 -3.31 12.98 2.85
CA TRP A 120 -2.32 12.81 3.91
C TRP A 120 -0.93 12.70 3.30
N LEU A 121 0.08 13.11 4.07
CA LEU A 121 1.46 12.84 3.72
C LEU A 121 1.73 11.34 3.82
N LEU A 122 2.62 10.83 2.96
CA LEU A 122 3.04 9.43 3.02
C LEU A 122 3.55 9.06 4.42
N ALA A 123 4.41 9.90 5.00
CA ALA A 123 4.97 9.66 6.33
C ALA A 123 3.88 9.58 7.41
N ASP A 124 2.85 10.42 7.33
CA ASP A 124 1.76 10.44 8.32
C ASP A 124 0.94 9.16 8.27
N LEU A 125 0.56 8.69 7.07
CA LEU A 125 -0.15 7.43 6.92
C LEU A 125 0.69 6.25 7.43
N LEU A 126 1.97 6.19 7.05
CA LEU A 126 2.85 5.09 7.47
C LEU A 126 3.01 5.06 9.01
N ASN A 127 3.11 6.23 9.65
CA ASN A 127 3.17 6.33 11.10
C ASN A 127 1.88 5.83 11.76
N GLU A 128 0.70 6.18 11.24
CA GLU A 128 -0.57 5.67 11.77
C GLU A 128 -0.70 4.15 11.59
N LEU A 129 -0.34 3.60 10.42
CA LEU A 129 -0.37 2.16 10.18
C LEU A 129 0.53 1.38 11.15
N VAL A 130 1.71 1.92 11.48
CA VAL A 130 2.60 1.31 12.48
C VAL A 130 1.95 1.35 13.86
N LYS A 131 1.40 2.49 14.28
CA LYS A 131 0.74 2.63 15.59
C LYS A 131 -0.41 1.63 15.74
N GLU A 132 -1.31 1.56 14.76
CA GLU A 132 -2.44 0.64 14.78
C GLU A 132 -2.00 -0.82 14.84
N ASN A 133 -0.98 -1.19 14.05
CA ASN A 133 -0.47 -2.54 14.04
C ASN A 133 0.20 -2.95 15.36
N GLU A 134 0.88 -2.03 16.04
CA GLU A 134 1.45 -2.32 17.37
C GLU A 134 0.35 -2.47 18.44
N ILE A 135 -0.73 -1.68 18.38
CA ILE A 135 -1.90 -1.87 19.25
C ILE A 135 -2.51 -3.27 19.04
N LEU A 136 -2.78 -3.64 17.78
CA LEU A 136 -3.38 -4.94 17.45
C LEU A 136 -2.52 -6.15 17.85
N LYS A 137 -1.19 -5.98 17.91
CA LYS A 137 -0.28 -7.02 18.41
C LYS A 137 -0.25 -7.04 19.94
N GLY A 138 -0.26 -5.87 20.59
CA GLY A 138 -0.25 -5.74 22.05
C GLY A 138 -1.52 -6.29 22.71
N GLU A 139 -2.68 -6.20 22.05
CA GLU A 139 -3.94 -6.77 22.53
C GLU A 139 -4.03 -8.31 22.42
N LYS A 140 -3.11 -8.94 21.69
CA LYS A 140 -3.04 -10.41 21.51
C LYS A 140 -1.97 -11.08 22.38
N GLY A 141 -1.29 -10.31 23.23
CA GLY A 141 -0.23 -10.76 24.14
C GLY A 141 -0.74 -11.15 25.52
#